data_AF-A0A498DF72-F1
#
_entry.id   AF-A0A498DF72-F1
#
_cell.length_a   1.000
_cell.length_b   1.000
_cell.length_c   1.000
_cell.angle_alpha   90.00
_cell.angle_beta   90.00
_cell.angle_gamma   90.00
#
_symmetry.space_group_name_H-M   'P 1'
#
loop_
_entity.id
_entity.type
_entity.pdbx_description
1 polymer ?
#
loop_
_entity_poly.entity_id
_entity_poly.type
_entity_poly.pdbx_seq_one_letter_code
_entity_poly.pdbx_strand_id
1 'polypeptide(L)'
;MKKEDWKDKEIRKLLQEMPKVTDEIPKVILYEQISKKLTDDKPAKNQKIKLIPVFTTLVAIFLLSVIPFLINDRNQIANNYALDYKDMENTNESTEIMISEDSLEKSGEESTIADYHDSTELEMGDLETIKDSNVVHSVGNDSSIVFAAVADKQFQYVIPVSFIVPNKNSLNENYKQLDNYMKEEGFSSEYLFEGASYEIEPENKEVKIQLPTNFSIDSSAEANLFKDIIQTMFSPYGIEKAVLISEGEEPIDLGPIGQINELRIQESNKASYKLYNSEYLVPVPHQLENNISDAIMEMKNSEEAFNLTKTIPDSIHFSVESFDSELDLFYTGDSVIEETEESITMIEAILMTAKSYGFETVRFNEMGIDAIGHYNMNEPIQVPTAVNPIVK
;
A
#
# COMPACT_ATOMS: atom_id res chain seq x y z
N MET A 1 -3.18 -46.45 -28.84
CA MET A 1 -3.67 -45.36 -29.72
C MET A 1 -5.04 -45.66 -30.37
N LYS A 2 -6.07 -46.11 -29.61
CA LYS A 2 -7.45 -46.27 -30.15
C LYS A 2 -8.55 -45.85 -29.17
N LYS A 3 -8.20 -45.38 -27.97
CA LYS A 3 -9.17 -44.98 -26.93
C LYS A 3 -9.44 -43.47 -26.88
N GLU A 4 -8.49 -42.63 -27.30
CA GLU A 4 -8.63 -41.17 -27.26
C GLU A 4 -9.57 -40.65 -28.36
N ASP A 5 -9.47 -41.16 -29.59
CA ASP A 5 -10.37 -40.81 -30.71
C ASP A 5 -11.86 -41.08 -30.44
N TRP A 6 -12.19 -41.99 -29.50
CA TRP A 6 -13.57 -42.29 -29.13
C TRP A 6 -14.15 -41.23 -28.18
N LYS A 7 -13.33 -40.72 -27.24
CA LYS A 7 -13.74 -39.64 -26.34
C LYS A 7 -13.97 -38.33 -27.10
N ASP A 8 -13.11 -38.00 -28.05
CA ASP A 8 -13.25 -36.78 -28.85
C ASP A 8 -14.52 -36.76 -29.71
N LYS A 9 -14.93 -37.93 -30.20
CA LYS A 9 -16.18 -38.08 -30.96
C LYS A 9 -17.41 -37.99 -30.07
N GLU A 10 -17.35 -38.50 -28.83
CA GLU A 10 -18.44 -38.35 -27.86
C GLU A 10 -18.60 -36.91 -27.38
N ILE A 11 -17.49 -36.21 -27.12
CA ILE A 11 -17.50 -34.80 -26.68
C ILE A 11 -18.06 -33.89 -27.78
N ARG A 12 -17.65 -34.07 -29.04
CA ARG A 12 -18.21 -33.30 -30.17
C ARG A 12 -19.71 -33.54 -30.35
N LYS A 13 -20.19 -34.75 -30.08
CA LYS A 13 -21.60 -35.09 -30.18
C LYS A 13 -22.41 -34.46 -29.05
N LEU A 14 -21.86 -34.41 -27.82
CA LEU A 14 -22.46 -33.72 -26.69
C LEU A 14 -22.56 -32.20 -26.91
N LEU A 15 -21.53 -31.58 -27.49
CA LEU A 15 -21.51 -30.14 -27.78
C LEU A 15 -22.49 -29.76 -28.90
N GLN A 16 -22.76 -30.65 -29.86
CA GLN A 16 -23.76 -30.44 -30.90
C GLN A 16 -25.20 -30.61 -30.41
N GLU A 17 -25.41 -31.34 -29.31
CA GLU A 17 -26.73 -31.54 -28.68
C GLU A 17 -27.05 -30.48 -27.62
N MET A 18 -26.16 -29.53 -27.34
CA MET A 18 -26.46 -28.44 -26.43
C MET A 18 -27.54 -27.51 -27.02
N PRO A 19 -28.61 -27.19 -26.28
CA PRO A 19 -29.62 -26.25 -26.74
C PRO A 19 -28.97 -24.87 -26.91
N LYS A 20 -29.31 -24.19 -28.01
CA LYS A 20 -28.91 -22.80 -28.21
C LYS A 20 -29.56 -21.95 -27.11
N VAL A 21 -28.78 -21.52 -26.13
CA VAL A 21 -29.22 -20.54 -25.14
C VAL A 21 -29.24 -19.19 -25.83
N THR A 22 -30.40 -18.78 -26.31
CA THR A 22 -30.66 -17.40 -26.69
C THR A 22 -31.41 -16.74 -25.56
N ASP A 23 -30.90 -15.58 -25.12
CA ASP A 23 -31.59 -14.75 -24.15
C ASP A 23 -32.91 -14.26 -24.77
N GLU A 24 -34.03 -14.84 -24.31
CA GLU A 24 -35.37 -14.52 -24.80
C GLU A 24 -35.97 -13.29 -24.10
N ILE A 25 -35.26 -12.65 -23.18
CA ILE A 25 -35.79 -11.51 -22.43
C ILE A 25 -35.94 -10.31 -23.38
N PRO A 26 -37.17 -9.88 -23.71
CA PRO A 26 -37.37 -8.74 -24.58
C PRO A 26 -36.81 -7.49 -23.90
N LYS A 27 -36.06 -6.67 -24.64
CA LYS A 27 -35.45 -5.43 -24.13
C LYS A 27 -36.44 -4.50 -23.41
N VAL A 28 -37.72 -4.58 -23.75
CA VAL A 28 -38.82 -3.85 -23.09
C VAL A 28 -39.01 -4.30 -21.63
N ILE A 29 -38.94 -5.60 -21.34
CA ILE A 29 -39.08 -6.13 -19.98
C ILE A 29 -37.85 -5.75 -19.14
N LEU A 30 -36.65 -5.79 -19.74
CA LEU A 30 -35.40 -5.33 -19.14
C LEU A 30 -35.47 -3.84 -18.78
N TYR A 31 -35.98 -3.01 -19.71
CA TYR A 31 -36.17 -1.58 -19.48
C TYR A 31 -37.19 -1.31 -18.38
N GLU A 32 -38.30 -2.06 -18.33
CA GLU A 32 -39.33 -1.89 -17.32
C GLU A 32 -38.83 -2.26 -15.92
N GLN A 33 -38.03 -3.32 -15.78
CA GLN A 33 -37.42 -3.74 -14.52
C GLN A 33 -36.39 -2.72 -14.01
N ILE A 34 -35.55 -2.18 -14.89
CA ILE A 34 -34.57 -1.14 -14.55
C ILE A 34 -35.28 0.17 -14.17
N SER A 35 -36.34 0.54 -14.91
CA SER A 35 -37.13 1.75 -14.66
C SER A 35 -37.89 1.70 -13.33
N LYS A 36 -38.41 0.52 -12.96
CA LYS A 36 -39.11 0.31 -11.69
C LYS A 36 -38.15 0.42 -10.49
N LYS A 37 -36.95 -0.12 -10.63
CA LYS A 37 -35.90 -0.05 -9.59
C LYS A 37 -35.37 1.37 -9.37
N LEU A 38 -35.41 2.24 -10.39
CA LEU A 38 -35.05 3.66 -10.30
C LEU A 38 -36.17 4.56 -9.76
N THR A 39 -37.41 4.08 -9.69
CA THR A 39 -38.57 4.88 -9.26
C THR A 39 -39.08 4.53 -7.86
N ASP A 40 -38.69 3.38 -7.31
CA ASP A 40 -39.05 2.92 -5.96
C ASP A 40 -38.17 3.49 -4.82
N ASP A 41 -37.08 4.22 -5.12
CA ASP A 41 -36.27 4.96 -4.13
C ASP A 41 -36.89 6.31 -3.71
N LYS A 42 -38.19 6.30 -3.39
CA LYS A 42 -38.83 7.42 -2.70
C LYS A 42 -39.20 7.00 -1.28
N PRO A 43 -38.65 7.64 -0.23
CA PRO A 43 -38.99 7.30 1.13
C PRO A 43 -40.47 7.56 1.40
N ALA A 44 -41.12 6.57 2.02
CA ALA A 44 -42.51 6.62 2.42
C ALA A 44 -42.79 7.84 3.29
N LYS A 45 -43.60 8.76 2.75
CA LYS A 45 -44.07 9.98 3.38
C LYS A 45 -45.01 9.66 4.54
N ASN A 46 -44.54 9.85 5.78
CA ASN A 46 -45.41 9.97 6.94
C ASN A 46 -45.08 11.24 7.77
N GLN A 47 -46.13 12.04 7.92
CA GLN A 47 -46.42 12.99 9.00
C GLN A 47 -45.72 14.37 9.04
N LYS A 48 -46.52 15.35 8.57
CA LYS A 48 -46.73 16.74 9.01
C LYS A 48 -45.67 17.38 9.95
N ILE A 49 -44.94 18.37 9.44
CA ILE A 49 -44.69 19.67 10.11
C ILE A 49 -44.69 20.78 9.04
N LYS A 50 -45.49 21.83 9.25
CA LYS A 50 -45.40 23.10 8.51
C LYS A 50 -44.57 24.06 9.36
N LEU A 51 -43.51 24.67 8.78
CA LEU A 51 -43.05 26.05 9.03
C LEU A 51 -41.69 26.29 8.32
N ILE A 52 -41.65 27.31 7.48
CA ILE A 52 -40.50 28.07 6.96
C ILE A 52 -40.98 29.56 7.07
N PRO A 53 -40.16 30.63 7.23
CA PRO A 53 -38.69 30.79 7.08
C PRO A 53 -37.99 31.63 8.19
N VAL A 54 -36.70 31.92 7.93
CA VAL A 54 -35.86 33.08 8.35
C VAL A 54 -34.68 32.68 9.23
N PHE A 55 -33.66 32.05 8.63
CA PHE A 55 -32.28 32.05 9.18
C PHE A 55 -31.17 32.05 8.11
N THR A 56 -31.50 31.96 6.81
CA THR A 56 -30.51 31.90 5.71
C THR A 56 -29.86 33.24 5.37
N THR A 57 -30.39 34.38 5.85
CA THR A 57 -29.81 35.70 5.57
C THR A 57 -28.62 36.06 6.47
N LEU A 58 -28.48 35.47 7.65
CA LEU A 58 -27.37 35.78 8.56
C LEU A 58 -26.05 35.11 8.14
N VAL A 59 -26.11 33.90 7.58
CA VAL A 59 -24.91 33.16 7.13
C VAL A 59 -24.26 33.81 5.90
N ALA A 60 -25.06 34.32 4.97
CA ALA A 60 -24.54 35.01 3.78
C ALA A 60 -23.87 36.36 4.10
N ILE A 61 -24.38 37.10 5.09
CA ILE A 61 -23.76 38.36 5.55
C ILE A 61 -22.46 38.08 6.33
N PHE A 62 -22.43 37.00 7.13
CA PHE A 62 -21.21 36.59 7.82
C PHE A 62 -20.12 36.17 6.83
N LEU A 63 -20.42 35.35 5.81
CA LEU A 63 -19.46 34.95 4.77
C LEU A 63 -18.90 36.13 3.97
N LEU A 64 -19.70 37.18 3.69
CA LEU A 64 -19.20 38.35 2.97
C LEU A 64 -18.24 39.22 3.81
N SER A 65 -18.36 39.17 5.15
CA SER A 65 -17.54 39.96 6.07
C SER A 65 -16.11 39.43 6.28
N VAL A 66 -15.84 38.17 5.91
CA VAL A 66 -14.52 37.52 6.09
C VAL A 66 -13.58 37.74 4.90
N ILE A 67 -14.13 38.04 3.72
CA ILE A 67 -13.36 38.26 2.48
C ILE A 67 -12.36 39.44 2.57
N PRO A 68 -12.64 40.58 3.25
CA PRO A 68 -11.67 41.66 3.38
C PRO A 68 -10.44 41.32 4.23
N PHE A 69 -10.55 40.36 5.17
CA PHE A 69 -9.44 39.99 6.05
C PHE A 69 -8.37 39.20 5.31
N LEU A 70 -8.76 38.34 4.36
CA LEU A 70 -7.83 37.50 3.58
C LEU A 70 -7.02 38.26 2.53
N ILE A 71 -7.44 39.47 2.15
CA ILE A 71 -6.74 40.29 1.14
C ILE A 71 -5.74 41.26 1.81
N ASN A 72 -5.90 41.57 3.11
CA ASN A 72 -5.06 42.51 3.82
C ASN A 72 -3.69 41.93 4.24
N ASP A 73 -3.57 40.61 4.43
CA ASP A 73 -2.30 39.95 4.78
C ASP A 73 -1.37 39.71 3.59
N ARG A 74 -1.91 39.82 2.36
CA ARG A 74 -1.12 39.55 1.13
C ARG A 74 -0.15 40.69 0.77
N ASN A 75 -0.19 41.83 1.48
CA ASN A 75 0.68 42.98 1.25
C ASN A 75 1.81 43.15 2.28
N GLN A 76 1.98 42.24 3.26
CA GLN A 76 3.07 42.31 4.24
C GLN A 76 4.13 41.19 4.14
N ILE A 77 3.94 40.17 3.28
CA ILE A 77 4.86 39.04 3.14
C ILE A 77 5.92 39.26 2.02
N ALA A 78 5.77 40.30 1.20
CA ALA A 78 6.65 40.55 0.04
C ALA A 78 7.92 41.38 0.31
N ASN A 79 8.18 41.83 1.55
CA ASN A 79 9.27 42.79 1.84
C ASN A 79 10.34 42.33 2.86
N ASN A 80 10.39 41.04 3.25
CA ASN A 80 11.35 40.58 4.28
C ASN A 80 12.26 39.39 3.91
N TYR A 81 12.37 39.03 2.62
CA TYR A 81 13.38 38.05 2.16
C TYR A 81 14.34 38.70 1.17
N ALA A 82 15.12 39.66 1.66
CA ALA A 82 16.29 40.16 0.93
C ALA A 82 17.27 40.79 1.91
N LEU A 83 17.84 40.01 2.83
CA LEU A 83 19.04 40.38 3.61
C LEU A 83 19.53 39.12 4.36
N ASP A 84 20.24 38.22 3.69
CA ASP A 84 21.39 37.52 4.29
C ASP A 84 22.20 36.77 3.21
N TYR A 85 23.04 37.50 2.47
CA TYR A 85 24.14 36.94 1.69
C TYR A 85 25.21 38.02 1.58
N LYS A 86 26.05 38.09 2.60
CA LYS A 86 27.41 38.63 2.59
C LYS A 86 28.05 38.29 3.94
N ASP A 87 28.75 37.18 4.00
CA ASP A 87 30.06 37.06 4.65
C ASP A 87 30.56 35.61 4.57
N MET A 88 31.55 35.39 3.69
CA MET A 88 32.83 34.69 3.94
C MET A 88 33.35 34.05 2.64
N GLU A 89 34.15 34.86 1.95
CA GLU A 89 35.19 34.40 1.04
C GLU A 89 36.42 33.97 1.86
N ASN A 90 37.16 33.00 1.31
CA ASN A 90 38.51 32.52 1.65
C ASN A 90 38.66 31.43 2.73
N THR A 91 38.94 30.21 2.28
CA THR A 91 40.32 29.67 2.30
C THR A 91 40.44 28.53 1.27
N ASN A 92 41.32 28.73 0.29
CA ASN A 92 41.81 27.69 -0.61
C ASN A 92 42.81 26.79 0.12
N GLU A 93 42.64 25.48 0.07
CA GLU A 93 43.79 24.58 0.03
C GLU A 93 43.48 23.33 -0.80
N SER A 94 44.14 23.29 -1.95
CA SER A 94 44.24 22.20 -2.90
C SER A 94 45.03 21.02 -2.31
N THR A 95 44.52 19.80 -2.44
CA THR A 95 45.38 18.61 -2.49
C THR A 95 44.85 17.67 -3.57
N GLU A 96 45.66 17.60 -4.62
CA GLU A 96 45.62 16.73 -5.79
C GLU A 96 46.06 15.32 -5.36
N ILE A 97 45.29 14.28 -5.67
CA ILE A 97 45.79 12.89 -5.64
C ILE A 97 45.45 12.21 -6.97
N MET A 98 46.52 11.68 -7.56
CA MET A 98 46.69 11.16 -8.90
C MET A 98 45.84 9.94 -9.23
N ILE A 99 45.35 9.95 -10.47
CA ILE A 99 44.93 8.80 -11.26
C ILE A 99 46.18 7.95 -11.58
N SER A 100 46.09 6.64 -11.45
CA SER A 100 47.03 5.68 -12.02
C SER A 100 46.23 4.61 -12.76
N GLU A 101 46.27 4.67 -14.10
CA GLU A 101 45.88 3.60 -15.02
C GLU A 101 47.13 2.80 -15.42
N ASP A 102 47.05 1.47 -15.32
CA ASP A 102 47.75 0.49 -16.15
C ASP A 102 47.03 -0.86 -15.89
N SER A 103 46.11 -1.40 -16.71
CA SER A 103 46.11 -1.89 -18.10
C SER A 103 46.19 -3.43 -18.22
N LEU A 104 45.38 -3.95 -19.17
CA LEU A 104 45.40 -5.25 -19.88
C LEU A 104 44.77 -6.48 -19.17
N GLU A 105 43.56 -6.91 -19.53
CA GLU A 105 43.08 -7.65 -20.73
C GLU A 105 43.21 -9.19 -20.69
N LYS A 106 42.02 -9.84 -20.61
CA LYS A 106 41.45 -10.83 -21.56
C LYS A 106 41.77 -12.34 -21.43
N SER A 107 40.72 -13.13 -21.14
CA SER A 107 40.27 -14.40 -21.79
C SER A 107 39.00 -14.85 -21.04
N GLY A 108 37.83 -15.19 -21.59
CA GLY A 108 37.52 -15.86 -22.85
C GLY A 108 37.50 -17.38 -22.65
N GLU A 109 36.37 -17.97 -22.22
CA GLU A 109 35.79 -19.20 -22.80
C GLU A 109 34.44 -19.59 -22.19
N GLU A 110 33.66 -20.22 -23.05
CA GLU A 110 32.26 -20.61 -23.06
C GLU A 110 32.09 -22.00 -22.42
N SER A 111 31.02 -22.26 -21.67
CA SER A 111 30.52 -23.63 -21.51
C SER A 111 29.02 -23.66 -21.24
N THR A 112 28.39 -24.63 -21.89
CA THR A 112 26.97 -24.78 -22.14
C THR A 112 26.30 -25.77 -21.17
N ILE A 113 24.98 -25.59 -21.02
CA ILE A 113 23.92 -26.55 -20.67
C ILE A 113 23.69 -26.89 -19.18
N ALA A 114 22.54 -26.37 -18.72
CA ALA A 114 21.48 -26.96 -17.90
C ALA A 114 21.81 -28.06 -16.87
N ASP A 115 21.44 -27.80 -15.62
CA ASP A 115 20.60 -28.75 -14.88
C ASP A 115 19.73 -28.02 -13.85
N TYR A 116 18.45 -28.40 -13.84
CA TYR A 116 17.45 -28.01 -12.86
C TYR A 116 17.75 -28.77 -11.56
N HIS A 117 17.93 -28.08 -10.43
CA HIS A 117 17.79 -28.72 -9.13
C HIS A 117 17.25 -27.76 -8.06
N ASP A 118 16.22 -28.29 -7.41
CA ASP A 118 15.39 -27.77 -6.34
C ASP A 118 16.15 -27.53 -5.01
N SER A 119 15.78 -26.43 -4.35
CA SER A 119 15.87 -26.12 -2.91
C SER A 119 17.23 -25.94 -2.21
N THR A 120 17.28 -24.84 -1.44
CA THR A 120 18.16 -24.54 -0.28
C THR A 120 19.61 -24.14 -0.55
N GLU A 121 19.80 -22.89 -0.97
CA GLU A 121 21.01 -22.11 -0.65
C GLU A 121 20.64 -20.62 -0.55
N LEU A 122 19.86 -20.29 0.48
CA LEU A 122 19.47 -18.91 0.83
C LEU A 122 20.30 -18.47 2.03
N GLU A 123 21.50 -17.94 1.80
CA GLU A 123 22.22 -17.20 2.84
C GLU A 123 23.17 -16.16 2.22
N MET A 124 23.12 -14.95 2.79
CA MET A 124 23.92 -13.75 2.53
C MET A 124 23.62 -12.93 1.27
N GLY A 125 23.28 -13.54 0.13
CA GLY A 125 22.90 -12.79 -1.09
C GLY A 125 21.53 -12.08 -1.00
N ASP A 126 20.62 -12.65 -0.20
CA ASP A 126 19.24 -12.16 -0.05
C ASP A 126 19.11 -10.90 0.81
N LEU A 127 20.16 -10.55 1.58
CA LEU A 127 20.17 -9.30 2.35
C LEU A 127 20.61 -8.09 1.52
N GLU A 128 21.38 -8.32 0.45
CA GLU A 128 21.77 -7.25 -0.48
C GLU A 128 20.60 -6.88 -1.39
N THR A 129 19.81 -7.86 -1.86
CA THR A 129 18.59 -7.61 -2.63
C THR A 129 17.51 -6.86 -1.85
N ILE A 130 17.46 -7.02 -0.52
CA ILE A 130 16.53 -6.27 0.35
C ILE A 130 16.87 -4.76 0.42
N LYS A 131 18.16 -4.38 0.26
CA LYS A 131 18.56 -2.97 0.40
C LYS A 131 18.10 -2.08 -0.74
N ASP A 132 17.91 -2.67 -1.93
CA ASP A 132 17.52 -1.96 -3.15
C ASP A 132 16.08 -2.28 -3.57
N SER A 133 15.25 -2.78 -2.63
CA SER A 133 13.86 -3.20 -2.87
C SER A 133 12.93 -2.53 -1.86
N ASN A 134 11.75 -2.08 -2.31
CA ASN A 134 10.73 -1.54 -1.41
C ASN A 134 9.91 -2.66 -0.75
N VAL A 135 10.16 -3.93 -1.09
CA VAL A 135 9.38 -5.07 -0.61
C VAL A 135 10.25 -6.26 -0.23
N VAL A 136 9.68 -7.19 0.52
CA VAL A 136 10.34 -8.45 0.91
C VAL A 136 9.40 -9.61 0.64
N HIS A 137 9.83 -10.54 -0.21
CA HIS A 137 9.08 -11.77 -0.53
C HIS A 137 9.20 -12.82 0.57
N SER A 138 10.41 -13.00 1.08
CA SER A 138 10.72 -13.91 2.17
C SER A 138 11.90 -13.40 2.97
N VAL A 139 11.99 -13.85 4.23
CA VAL A 139 13.20 -13.70 5.02
C VAL A 139 13.81 -15.08 5.25
N GLY A 140 15.14 -15.15 5.28
CA GLY A 140 15.85 -16.38 5.62
C GLY A 140 15.51 -16.87 7.03
N ASN A 141 15.82 -18.14 7.32
CA ASN A 141 15.47 -18.79 8.60
C ASN A 141 16.06 -18.09 9.84
N ASP A 142 17.16 -17.36 9.65
CA ASP A 142 17.88 -16.62 10.69
C ASP A 142 17.36 -15.20 10.91
N SER A 143 16.27 -14.81 10.23
CA SER A 143 15.65 -13.50 10.34
C SER A 143 14.13 -13.62 10.54
N SER A 144 13.55 -12.55 11.08
CA SER A 144 12.11 -12.41 11.29
C SER A 144 11.69 -10.98 10.95
N ILE A 145 10.40 -10.78 10.68
CA ILE A 145 9.84 -9.47 10.33
C ILE A 145 9.07 -8.93 11.53
N VAL A 146 9.33 -7.67 11.88
CA VAL A 146 8.54 -6.89 12.84
C VAL A 146 7.78 -5.82 12.07
N PHE A 147 6.46 -6.00 11.96
CA PHE A 147 5.59 -5.05 11.27
C PHE A 147 5.29 -3.84 12.15
N ALA A 148 5.61 -2.66 11.61
CA ALA A 148 5.43 -1.38 12.24
C ALA A 148 4.68 -0.44 11.29
N ALA A 149 4.15 0.66 11.81
CA ALA A 149 3.62 1.71 10.97
C ALA A 149 3.60 3.06 11.68
N VAL A 150 3.62 4.13 10.90
CA VAL A 150 3.53 5.51 11.38
C VAL A 150 2.47 6.29 10.63
N ALA A 151 2.00 7.38 11.21
CA ALA A 151 1.16 8.34 10.50
C ALA A 151 2.03 9.25 9.64
N ASP A 152 1.54 9.65 8.47
CA ASP A 152 2.12 10.79 7.78
C ASP A 152 1.85 12.10 8.55
N LYS A 153 2.62 13.15 8.25
CA LYS A 153 2.56 14.45 8.96
C LYS A 153 1.21 15.14 8.88
N GLN A 154 0.37 14.80 7.89
CA GLN A 154 -0.95 15.39 7.69
C GLN A 154 -2.08 14.50 8.23
N PHE A 155 -1.77 13.38 8.87
CA PHE A 155 -2.73 12.41 9.37
C PHE A 155 -3.74 11.93 8.29
N GLN A 156 -3.26 11.71 7.07
CA GLN A 156 -4.01 11.22 5.92
C GLN A 156 -3.72 9.74 5.61
N TYR A 157 -2.48 9.29 5.76
CA TYR A 157 -2.05 7.94 5.36
C TYR A 157 -1.22 7.26 6.45
N VAL A 158 -1.35 5.94 6.52
CA VAL A 158 -0.49 5.06 7.31
C VAL A 158 0.69 4.64 6.46
N ILE A 159 1.91 4.90 6.91
CA ILE A 159 3.14 4.46 6.28
C ILE A 159 3.59 3.15 6.95
N PRO A 160 3.41 1.99 6.30
CA PRO A 160 3.89 0.71 6.81
C PRO A 160 5.42 0.65 6.76
N VAL A 161 6.05 0.04 7.76
CA VAL A 161 7.50 -0.18 7.81
C VAL A 161 7.75 -1.59 8.36
N SER A 162 8.72 -2.29 7.78
CA SER A 162 8.99 -3.68 8.15
C SER A 162 10.44 -3.85 8.62
N PHE A 163 10.66 -4.08 9.91
CA PHE A 163 12.01 -4.31 10.41
C PHE A 163 12.40 -5.77 10.22
N ILE A 164 13.49 -6.00 9.49
CA ILE A 164 14.10 -7.32 9.31
C ILE A 164 15.13 -7.50 10.42
N VAL A 165 14.79 -8.32 11.41
CA VAL A 165 15.60 -8.51 12.63
C VAL A 165 16.11 -9.94 12.74
N PRO A 166 17.29 -10.18 13.35
CA PRO A 166 17.78 -11.54 13.59
C PRO A 166 16.80 -12.36 14.43
N ASN A 167 16.61 -13.63 14.09
CA ASN A 167 15.70 -14.58 14.74
C ASN A 167 16.26 -15.13 16.07
N LYS A 168 16.80 -14.23 16.91
CA LYS A 168 17.37 -14.55 18.23
C LYS A 168 16.37 -14.33 19.36
N ASN A 169 15.36 -13.51 19.10
CA ASN A 169 14.37 -13.06 20.06
C ASN A 169 13.00 -13.57 19.64
N SER A 170 12.12 -13.79 20.62
CA SER A 170 10.70 -14.02 20.37
C SER A 170 10.03 -12.76 19.79
N LEU A 171 8.85 -12.95 19.18
CA LEU A 171 8.02 -11.85 18.65
C LEU A 171 7.81 -10.72 19.68
N ASN A 172 7.40 -11.07 20.90
CA ASN A 172 7.18 -10.10 21.97
C ASN A 172 8.47 -9.41 22.42
N GLU A 173 9.62 -10.08 22.37
CA GLU A 173 10.91 -9.44 22.68
C GLU A 173 11.33 -8.45 21.60
N ASN A 174 11.04 -8.73 20.33
CA ASN A 174 11.26 -7.78 19.24
C ASN A 174 10.36 -6.56 19.36
N TYR A 175 9.07 -6.73 19.69
CA TYR A 175 8.17 -5.58 19.91
C TYR A 175 8.55 -4.73 21.13
N LYS A 176 9.23 -5.30 22.14
CA LYS A 176 9.82 -4.50 23.24
C LYS A 176 10.94 -3.57 22.76
N GLN A 177 11.56 -3.85 21.62
CA GLN A 177 12.59 -3.00 21.01
C GLN A 177 12.02 -2.04 19.95
N LEU A 178 10.72 -2.12 19.62
CA LEU A 178 10.13 -1.37 18.52
C LEU A 178 10.33 0.15 18.67
N ASP A 179 10.13 0.70 19.87
CA ASP A 179 10.41 2.12 20.15
C ASP A 179 11.84 2.53 19.79
N ASN A 180 12.82 1.68 20.09
CA ASN A 180 14.22 1.95 19.79
C ASN A 180 14.44 1.90 18.27
N TYR A 181 13.87 0.90 17.58
CA TYR A 181 13.96 0.80 16.13
C TYR A 181 13.36 2.02 15.43
N MET A 182 12.17 2.46 15.86
CA MET A 182 11.51 3.67 15.33
C MET A 182 12.34 4.93 15.59
N LYS A 183 12.95 5.05 16.77
CA LYS A 183 13.82 6.18 17.14
C LYS A 183 15.07 6.28 16.28
N GLU A 184 15.73 5.15 16.05
CA GLU A 184 16.94 5.07 15.22
C GLU A 184 16.67 5.48 13.77
N GLU A 185 15.49 5.14 13.23
CA GLU A 185 15.08 5.51 11.87
C GLU A 185 14.43 6.90 11.79
N GLY A 186 14.37 7.66 12.88
CA GLY A 186 13.85 9.02 12.88
C GLY A 186 12.33 9.15 12.88
N PHE A 187 11.58 8.08 13.13
CA PHE A 187 10.11 8.06 13.16
C PHE A 187 9.48 8.54 14.47
N SER A 188 10.27 9.11 15.39
CA SER A 188 9.82 9.37 16.78
C SER A 188 8.64 10.33 16.86
N SER A 189 8.59 11.36 16.02
CA SER A 189 7.52 12.36 16.03
C SER A 189 6.22 11.88 15.39
N GLU A 190 6.30 10.87 14.53
CA GLU A 190 5.21 10.34 13.71
C GLU A 190 4.59 9.06 14.30
N TYR A 191 5.23 8.48 15.32
CA TYR A 191 4.83 7.22 15.94
C TYR A 191 3.88 7.43 17.13
N LEU A 192 2.58 7.23 16.87
CA LEU A 192 1.50 7.40 17.87
C LEU A 192 1.60 6.46 19.08
N PHE A 193 2.36 5.38 18.99
CA PHE A 193 2.46 4.37 20.05
C PHE A 193 3.78 4.46 20.83
N GLU A 194 4.47 5.60 20.78
CA GLU A 194 5.67 5.79 21.60
C GLU A 194 5.37 5.52 23.08
N GLY A 195 6.18 4.66 23.72
CA GLY A 195 6.01 4.25 25.10
C GLY A 195 4.92 3.20 25.35
N ALA A 196 4.28 2.69 24.29
CA ALA A 196 3.36 1.56 24.42
C ALA A 196 4.11 0.25 24.64
N SER A 197 3.42 -0.74 25.21
CA SER A 197 3.93 -2.11 25.27
C SER A 197 2.91 -3.12 24.76
N TYR A 198 3.42 -4.22 24.23
CA TYR A 198 2.66 -5.19 23.46
C TYR A 198 2.80 -6.59 24.04
N GLU A 199 1.68 -7.28 24.16
CA GLU A 199 1.62 -8.72 24.40
C GLU A 199 0.83 -9.36 23.26
N ILE A 200 1.56 -9.93 22.29
CA ILE A 200 1.01 -10.54 21.08
C ILE A 200 0.84 -12.04 21.33
N GLU A 201 -0.37 -12.54 21.12
CA GLU A 201 -0.77 -13.94 21.29
C GLU A 201 -1.40 -14.47 19.98
N PRO A 202 -0.59 -14.86 18.96
CA PRO A 202 -1.11 -15.30 17.67
C PRO A 202 -2.08 -16.49 17.76
N GLU A 203 -1.84 -17.42 18.68
CA GLU A 203 -2.70 -18.57 18.95
C GLU A 203 -4.12 -18.17 19.40
N ASN A 204 -4.23 -17.05 20.13
CA ASN A 204 -5.50 -16.48 20.56
C ASN A 204 -6.06 -15.45 19.55
N LYS A 205 -5.30 -15.16 18.49
CA LYS A 205 -5.56 -14.08 17.52
C LYS A 205 -5.78 -12.73 18.20
N GLU A 206 -5.04 -12.48 19.27
CA GLU A 206 -5.20 -11.30 20.13
C GLU A 206 -3.86 -10.59 20.37
N VAL A 207 -3.90 -9.27 20.46
CA VAL A 207 -2.81 -8.46 21.01
C VAL A 207 -3.34 -7.59 22.14
N LYS A 208 -2.63 -7.53 23.26
CA LYS A 208 -2.88 -6.52 24.30
C LYS A 208 -1.90 -5.37 24.12
N ILE A 209 -2.44 -4.16 24.06
CA ILE A 209 -1.68 -2.93 23.85
C ILE A 209 -1.86 -2.07 25.09
N GLN A 210 -0.81 -1.95 25.88
CA GLN A 210 -0.75 -1.04 27.01
C GLN A 210 -0.26 0.31 26.53
N LEU A 211 -1.14 1.31 26.55
CA LEU A 211 -0.81 2.69 26.18
C LEU A 211 -0.22 3.45 27.37
N PRO A 212 0.58 4.50 27.13
CA PRO A 212 1.12 5.35 28.19
C PRO A 212 0.01 6.13 28.91
N THR A 213 0.25 6.52 30.16
CA THR A 213 -0.73 7.14 31.08
C THR A 213 -1.34 8.46 30.58
N ASN A 214 -0.68 9.14 29.65
CA ASN A 214 -1.07 10.42 29.09
C ASN A 214 -1.44 10.33 27.61
N PHE A 215 -1.76 9.13 27.11
CA PHE A 215 -2.21 8.94 25.74
C PHE A 215 -3.54 9.67 25.51
N SER A 216 -3.59 10.49 24.46
CA SER A 216 -4.80 11.21 24.05
C SER A 216 -4.89 11.26 22.54
N ILE A 217 -6.11 11.22 22.01
CA ILE A 217 -6.40 11.47 20.60
C ILE A 217 -7.31 12.68 20.51
N ASP A 218 -6.90 13.68 19.75
CA ASP A 218 -7.55 14.99 19.73
C ASP A 218 -8.42 15.21 18.49
N SER A 219 -8.32 14.33 17.49
CA SER A 219 -9.07 14.47 16.22
C SER A 219 -9.62 13.15 15.68
N SER A 220 -10.68 13.24 14.87
CA SER A 220 -11.23 12.05 14.20
C SER A 220 -10.26 11.44 13.19
N ALA A 221 -9.39 12.26 12.58
CA ALA A 221 -8.39 11.78 11.62
C ALA A 221 -7.34 10.91 12.32
N GLU A 222 -6.78 11.42 13.42
CA GLU A 222 -5.86 10.69 14.28
C GLU A 222 -6.50 9.42 14.86
N ALA A 223 -7.77 9.48 15.26
CA ALA A 223 -8.50 8.32 15.78
C ALA A 223 -8.69 7.21 14.73
N ASN A 224 -8.84 7.57 13.45
CA ASN A 224 -8.90 6.59 12.36
C ASN A 224 -7.51 6.01 12.08
N LEU A 225 -6.48 6.84 11.96
CA LEU A 225 -5.11 6.37 11.75
C LEU A 225 -4.61 5.48 12.87
N PHE A 226 -4.97 5.77 14.12
CA PHE A 226 -4.68 4.90 15.26
C PHE A 226 -5.18 3.47 15.02
N LYS A 227 -6.40 3.32 14.49
CA LYS A 227 -6.97 2.01 14.15
C LYS A 227 -6.23 1.37 12.98
N ASP A 228 -5.97 2.15 11.94
CA ASP A 228 -5.33 1.66 10.71
C ASP A 228 -3.87 1.23 10.98
N ILE A 229 -3.15 1.91 11.87
CA ILE A 229 -1.81 1.50 12.33
C ILE A 229 -1.87 0.16 13.07
N ILE A 230 -2.81 -0.02 14.01
CA ILE A 230 -2.98 -1.31 14.71
C ILE A 230 -3.28 -2.42 13.70
N GLN A 231 -4.16 -2.16 12.74
CA GLN A 231 -4.47 -3.14 11.69
C GLN A 231 -3.23 -3.48 10.84
N THR A 232 -2.47 -2.47 10.44
CA THR A 232 -1.24 -2.62 9.65
C THR A 232 -0.17 -3.43 10.40
N MET A 233 -0.02 -3.19 11.70
CA MET A 233 0.99 -3.85 12.53
C MET A 233 0.67 -5.33 12.83
N PHE A 234 -0.60 -5.66 13.06
CA PHE A 234 -0.94 -6.96 13.65
C PHE A 234 -1.74 -7.90 12.75
N SER A 235 -2.42 -7.39 11.71
CA SER A 235 -3.08 -8.27 10.73
C SER A 235 -2.11 -9.25 10.04
N PRO A 236 -0.84 -8.93 9.75
CA PRO A 236 0.08 -9.88 9.13
C PRO A 236 0.38 -11.13 9.98
N TYR A 237 0.19 -11.08 11.31
CA TYR A 237 0.32 -12.25 12.18
C TYR A 237 -1.00 -13.02 12.38
N GLY A 238 -2.06 -12.66 11.65
CA GLY A 238 -3.39 -13.26 11.81
C GLY A 238 -4.11 -12.84 13.10
N ILE A 239 -3.73 -11.71 13.69
CA ILE A 239 -4.43 -11.14 14.85
C ILE A 239 -5.75 -10.51 14.39
N GLU A 240 -6.85 -10.84 15.07
CA GLU A 240 -8.20 -10.38 14.75
C GLU A 240 -8.74 -9.38 15.79
N LYS A 241 -8.06 -9.22 16.94
CA LYS A 241 -8.50 -8.37 18.03
C LYS A 241 -7.33 -7.70 18.75
N ALA A 242 -7.44 -6.40 18.99
CA ALA A 242 -6.57 -5.67 19.91
C ALA A 242 -7.35 -5.26 21.16
N VAL A 243 -6.83 -5.59 22.33
CA VAL A 243 -7.34 -5.13 23.63
C VAL A 243 -6.48 -3.95 24.07
N LEU A 244 -7.12 -2.81 24.34
CA LEU A 244 -6.44 -1.58 24.70
C LEU A 244 -6.53 -1.36 26.20
N ILE A 245 -5.38 -1.13 26.83
CA ILE A 245 -5.25 -0.99 28.28
C ILE A 245 -4.60 0.37 28.57
N SER A 246 -5.18 1.14 29.49
CA SER A 246 -4.61 2.37 30.04
C SER A 246 -4.58 2.27 31.56
N GLU A 247 -3.53 2.77 32.22
CA GLU A 247 -3.43 2.67 33.68
C GLU A 247 -4.52 3.49 34.37
N GLY A 248 -5.58 2.81 34.82
CA GLY A 248 -6.67 3.39 35.62
C GLY A 248 -7.85 3.97 34.84
N GLU A 249 -7.80 3.98 33.51
CA GLU A 249 -8.82 4.56 32.62
C GLU A 249 -9.28 3.54 31.57
N GLU A 250 -9.91 2.45 32.02
CA GLU A 250 -10.73 1.62 31.14
C GLU A 250 -12.21 2.06 31.27
N PRO A 251 -12.86 2.50 30.18
CA PRO A 251 -12.41 2.47 28.78
C PRO A 251 -11.58 3.66 28.28
N ILE A 252 -10.71 3.41 27.29
CA ILE A 252 -9.86 4.42 26.64
C ILE A 252 -10.73 5.34 25.79
N ASP A 253 -10.60 6.65 25.97
CA ASP A 253 -11.30 7.65 25.16
C ASP A 253 -10.50 7.99 23.89
N LEU A 254 -11.00 7.60 22.71
CA LEU A 254 -10.44 8.00 21.41
C LEU A 254 -11.13 9.27 20.87
N GLY A 255 -11.42 10.21 21.77
CA GLY A 255 -12.00 11.51 21.46
C GLY A 255 -13.32 11.38 20.68
N PRO A 256 -13.40 11.81 19.40
CA PRO A 256 -14.63 11.77 18.62
C PRO A 256 -15.22 10.36 18.39
N ILE A 257 -14.40 9.31 18.48
CA ILE A 257 -14.86 7.91 18.36
C ILE A 257 -15.50 7.44 19.68
N GLY A 258 -15.16 8.09 20.78
CA GLY A 258 -15.61 7.77 22.12
C GLY A 258 -14.80 6.66 22.76
N GLN A 259 -15.38 6.09 23.81
CA GLN A 259 -14.73 5.12 24.68
C GLN A 259 -14.70 3.71 24.09
N ILE A 260 -13.51 3.11 23.98
CA ILE A 260 -13.30 1.75 23.52
C ILE A 260 -12.32 0.96 24.42
N ASN A 261 -12.55 -0.35 24.52
CA ASN A 261 -11.65 -1.31 25.20
C ASN A 261 -11.00 -2.29 24.22
N GLU A 262 -11.64 -2.48 23.07
CA GLU A 262 -11.20 -3.44 22.08
C GLU A 262 -11.42 -2.87 20.68
N LEU A 263 -10.50 -3.22 19.79
CA LEU A 263 -10.56 -2.94 18.38
C LEU A 263 -10.57 -4.27 17.63
N ARG A 264 -11.55 -4.44 16.73
CA ARG A 264 -11.53 -5.53 15.77
C ARG A 264 -10.51 -5.22 14.67
N ILE A 265 -9.57 -6.12 14.49
CA ILE A 265 -8.64 -6.11 13.35
C ILE A 265 -9.30 -6.91 12.25
N GLN A 266 -9.43 -6.28 11.09
CA GLN A 266 -9.91 -6.93 9.87
C GLN A 266 -8.71 -7.12 8.94
N GLU A 267 -8.78 -8.12 8.09
CA GLU A 267 -7.80 -8.25 7.00
C GLU A 267 -7.82 -6.97 6.15
N SER A 268 -6.64 -6.61 5.66
CA SER A 268 -6.34 -5.34 4.98
C SER A 268 -7.47 -4.90 4.05
N ASN A 269 -7.80 -3.61 4.12
CA ASN A 269 -8.65 -3.00 3.13
C ASN A 269 -7.96 -3.04 1.76
N LYS A 270 -8.77 -3.12 0.70
CA LYS A 270 -8.31 -2.96 -0.68
C LYS A 270 -7.61 -1.61 -0.81
N ALA A 271 -6.44 -1.60 -1.45
CA ALA A 271 -5.65 -0.40 -1.61
C ALA A 271 -4.78 -0.46 -2.87
N SER A 272 -4.56 0.68 -3.52
CA SER A 272 -3.45 0.86 -4.45
C SER A 272 -2.21 1.29 -3.69
N TYR A 273 -1.01 0.89 -4.13
CA TYR A 273 0.24 1.33 -3.53
C TYR A 273 0.89 2.43 -4.37
N LYS A 274 1.21 3.56 -3.73
CA LYS A 274 1.87 4.72 -4.33
C LYS A 274 3.15 5.08 -3.56
N LEU A 275 4.05 5.85 -4.17
CA LEU A 275 5.24 6.34 -3.50
C LEU A 275 4.91 7.58 -2.68
N TYR A 276 5.21 7.57 -1.38
CA TYR A 276 5.17 8.75 -0.52
C TYR A 276 6.58 9.31 -0.35
N ASN A 277 6.72 10.63 -0.56
CA ASN A 277 8.01 11.34 -0.51
C ASN A 277 9.11 10.70 -1.39
N SER A 278 8.73 9.96 -2.44
CA SER A 278 9.65 9.20 -3.30
C SER A 278 10.50 8.15 -2.57
N GLU A 279 10.04 7.67 -1.41
CA GLU A 279 10.83 6.76 -0.57
C GLU A 279 10.03 5.54 -0.10
N TYR A 280 8.78 5.72 0.32
CA TYR A 280 7.99 4.65 0.92
C TYR A 280 6.83 4.25 0.03
N LEU A 281 6.59 2.96 -0.16
CA LEU A 281 5.35 2.45 -0.73
C LEU A 281 4.24 2.49 0.32
N VAL A 282 3.17 3.22 0.04
CA VAL A 282 2.09 3.51 1.00
C VAL A 282 0.75 3.07 0.42
N PRO A 283 -0.10 2.37 1.19
CA PRO A 283 -1.44 2.00 0.75
C PRO A 283 -2.33 3.25 0.70
N VAL A 284 -2.98 3.45 -0.45
CA VAL A 284 -4.09 4.38 -0.65
C VAL A 284 -5.39 3.58 -0.56
N PRO A 285 -6.16 3.72 0.54
CA PRO A 285 -7.32 2.87 0.78
C PRO A 285 -8.44 3.09 -0.24
N HIS A 286 -9.06 2.01 -0.70
CA HIS A 286 -10.21 2.03 -1.59
C HIS A 286 -11.48 1.54 -0.88
N GLN A 287 -12.63 1.79 -1.50
CA GLN A 287 -13.90 1.22 -1.06
C GLN A 287 -13.97 -0.27 -1.41
N LEU A 288 -14.79 -1.02 -0.68
CA LEU A 288 -14.88 -2.49 -0.83
C LEU A 288 -15.36 -2.92 -2.22
N GLU A 289 -16.16 -2.08 -2.87
CA GLU A 289 -16.69 -2.26 -4.22
C GLU A 289 -15.68 -2.00 -5.33
N ASN A 290 -14.58 -1.29 -5.05
CA ASN A 290 -13.54 -1.05 -6.05
C ASN A 290 -12.94 -2.38 -6.49
N ASN A 291 -12.73 -2.51 -7.80
CA ASN A 291 -12.09 -3.69 -8.38
C ASN A 291 -10.59 -3.43 -8.60
N ILE A 292 -9.84 -4.49 -8.91
CA ILE A 292 -8.40 -4.40 -9.12
C ILE A 292 -8.03 -3.56 -10.36
N SER A 293 -8.86 -3.57 -11.41
CA SER A 293 -8.62 -2.75 -12.59
C SER A 293 -8.67 -1.26 -12.27
N ASP A 294 -9.59 -0.83 -11.39
CA ASP A 294 -9.66 0.56 -10.93
C ASP A 294 -8.39 0.93 -10.14
N ALA A 295 -7.89 0.03 -9.30
CA ALA A 295 -6.67 0.26 -8.54
C ALA A 295 -5.43 0.44 -9.44
N ILE A 296 -5.27 -0.44 -10.43
CA ILE A 296 -4.17 -0.33 -11.40
C ILE A 296 -4.25 0.99 -12.17
N MET A 297 -5.46 1.46 -12.52
CA MET A 297 -5.62 2.78 -13.14
C MET A 297 -5.30 3.92 -12.17
N GLU A 298 -5.66 3.79 -10.89
CA GLU A 298 -5.41 4.81 -9.87
C GLU A 298 -3.93 5.03 -9.61
N MET A 299 -3.12 3.96 -9.66
CA MET A 299 -1.66 3.99 -9.50
C MET A 299 -0.94 4.88 -10.53
N LYS A 300 -1.61 5.28 -11.60
CA LYS A 300 -1.10 6.23 -12.61
C LYS A 300 -1.23 7.70 -12.21
N ASN A 301 -1.95 7.99 -11.13
CA ASN A 301 -2.25 9.36 -10.72
C ASN A 301 -1.44 9.76 -9.47
N SER A 302 -0.63 10.81 -9.60
CA SER A 302 0.01 11.47 -8.47
C SER A 302 -1.00 12.36 -7.72
N GLU A 303 -0.81 12.50 -6.42
CA GLU A 303 -1.52 13.42 -5.55
C GLU A 303 -0.51 14.30 -4.81
N GLU A 304 0.06 15.26 -5.55
CA GLU A 304 1.15 16.15 -5.08
C GLU A 304 0.82 16.88 -3.78
N ALA A 305 -0.46 17.21 -3.55
CA ALA A 305 -0.91 17.87 -2.31
C ALA A 305 -0.70 17.02 -1.04
N PHE A 306 -0.51 15.71 -1.22
CA PHE A 306 -0.29 14.72 -0.17
C PHE A 306 1.07 14.02 -0.32
N ASN A 307 1.96 14.55 -1.16
CA ASN A 307 3.26 13.96 -1.48
C ASN A 307 3.20 12.51 -1.98
N LEU A 308 2.12 12.14 -2.65
CA LEU A 308 1.99 10.84 -3.30
C LEU A 308 2.34 10.96 -4.78
N THR A 309 3.28 10.14 -5.22
CA THR A 309 3.69 10.03 -6.61
C THR A 309 3.17 8.72 -7.19
N LYS A 310 2.70 8.79 -8.45
CA LYS A 310 2.30 7.61 -9.22
C LYS A 310 3.40 6.55 -9.26
N THR A 311 3.00 5.29 -9.28
CA THR A 311 3.88 4.11 -9.35
C THR A 311 3.78 3.39 -10.69
N ILE A 312 2.76 3.70 -11.50
CA ILE A 312 2.67 3.23 -12.89
C ILE A 312 2.84 4.44 -13.82
N PRO A 313 3.84 4.44 -14.72
CA PRO A 313 4.03 5.52 -15.68
C PRO A 313 2.83 5.67 -16.64
N ASP A 314 2.61 6.88 -17.15
CA ASP A 314 1.45 7.16 -18.03
C ASP A 314 1.48 6.34 -19.32
N SER A 315 2.68 6.05 -19.82
CA SER A 315 2.94 5.25 -21.02
C SER A 315 2.66 3.76 -20.84
N ILE A 316 2.57 3.29 -19.59
CA ILE A 316 2.32 1.87 -19.29
C ILE A 316 0.82 1.63 -19.19
N HIS A 317 0.34 0.65 -19.94
CA HIS A 317 -1.06 0.27 -19.98
C HIS A 317 -1.18 -1.24 -19.85
N PHE A 318 -2.08 -1.68 -18.98
CA PHE A 318 -2.39 -3.09 -18.78
C PHE A 318 -3.86 -3.35 -19.06
N SER A 319 -4.14 -4.47 -19.74
CA SER A 319 -5.43 -5.14 -19.59
C SER A 319 -5.34 -6.08 -18.39
N VAL A 320 -6.39 -6.10 -17.57
CA VAL A 320 -6.41 -6.85 -16.32
C VAL A 320 -7.37 -8.02 -16.45
N GLU A 321 -6.86 -9.23 -16.29
CA GLU A 321 -7.63 -10.45 -16.12
C GLU A 321 -7.31 -11.07 -14.75
N SER A 322 -8.21 -11.89 -14.23
CA SER A 322 -7.99 -12.57 -12.95
C SER A 322 -8.47 -13.99 -13.05
N PHE A 323 -7.67 -14.92 -12.55
CA PHE A 323 -7.98 -16.34 -12.53
C PHE A 323 -7.62 -16.92 -11.16
N ASP A 324 -8.63 -17.32 -10.40
CA ASP A 324 -8.46 -17.85 -9.04
C ASP A 324 -7.69 -16.89 -8.13
N SER A 325 -6.49 -17.26 -7.64
CA SER A 325 -5.59 -16.41 -6.85
C SER A 325 -4.47 -15.72 -7.66
N GLU A 326 -4.46 -15.85 -8.99
CA GLU A 326 -3.50 -15.19 -9.89
C GLU A 326 -4.12 -13.96 -10.58
N LEU A 327 -3.38 -12.85 -10.59
CA LEU A 327 -3.69 -11.64 -11.35
C LEU A 327 -2.88 -11.62 -12.65
N ASP A 328 -3.56 -11.60 -13.79
CA ASP A 328 -2.94 -11.51 -15.11
C ASP A 328 -2.95 -10.06 -15.61
N LEU A 329 -1.77 -9.51 -15.89
CA LEU A 329 -1.59 -8.19 -16.47
C LEU A 329 -0.99 -8.29 -17.87
N PHE A 330 -1.77 -7.96 -18.89
CA PHE A 330 -1.31 -7.96 -20.28
C PHE A 330 -0.86 -6.56 -20.67
N TYR A 331 0.43 -6.38 -20.96
CA TYR A 331 0.94 -5.10 -21.42
C TYR A 331 0.34 -4.75 -22.79
N THR A 332 -0.37 -3.63 -22.86
CA THR A 332 -1.00 -3.13 -24.10
C THR A 332 -0.44 -1.79 -24.55
N GLY A 333 0.72 -1.38 -24.01
CA GLY A 333 1.37 -0.14 -24.40
C GLY A 333 2.25 -0.31 -25.64
N ASP A 334 2.60 0.81 -26.24
CA ASP A 334 3.47 0.86 -27.43
C ASP A 334 4.94 1.18 -27.07
N SER A 335 5.24 1.36 -25.79
CA SER A 335 6.57 1.77 -25.32
C SER A 335 7.43 0.54 -25.00
N VAL A 336 8.72 0.65 -25.26
CA VAL A 336 9.66 -0.37 -24.75
C VAL A 336 9.80 -0.17 -23.24
N ILE A 337 9.62 -1.24 -22.48
CA ILE A 337 9.89 -1.24 -21.04
C ILE A 337 11.38 -1.43 -20.84
N GLU A 338 12.01 -0.48 -20.17
CA GLU A 338 13.43 -0.51 -19.82
C GLU A 338 13.59 -0.92 -18.36
N GLU A 339 14.68 -1.63 -18.07
CA GLU A 339 15.06 -1.97 -16.71
C GLU A 339 15.60 -0.72 -16.00
N THR A 340 14.79 -0.18 -15.09
CA THR A 340 15.08 1.02 -14.30
C THR A 340 14.51 0.89 -12.89
N GLU A 341 14.97 1.71 -11.94
CA GLU A 341 14.39 1.80 -10.58
C GLU A 341 12.88 2.11 -10.60
N GLU A 342 12.43 2.94 -11.56
CA GLU A 342 11.00 3.24 -11.74
C GLU A 342 10.21 1.99 -12.14
N SER A 343 10.78 1.15 -13.01
CA SER A 343 10.16 -0.11 -13.41
C SER A 343 10.15 -1.16 -12.29
N ILE A 344 11.19 -1.23 -11.46
CA ILE A 344 11.23 -2.10 -10.27
C ILE A 344 10.15 -1.67 -9.28
N THR A 345 10.11 -0.37 -8.95
CA THR A 345 9.09 0.19 -8.05
C THR A 345 7.66 -0.04 -8.57
N MET A 346 7.46 0.06 -9.89
CA MET A 346 6.17 -0.24 -10.53
C MET A 346 5.75 -1.69 -10.27
N ILE A 347 6.64 -2.66 -10.51
CA ILE A 347 6.38 -4.08 -10.27
C ILE A 347 6.03 -4.30 -8.79
N GLU A 348 6.84 -3.77 -7.87
CA GLU A 348 6.64 -3.92 -6.42
C GLU A 348 5.32 -3.32 -5.93
N ALA A 349 4.97 -2.13 -6.40
CA ALA A 349 3.72 -1.48 -6.07
C ALA A 349 2.51 -2.26 -6.62
N ILE A 350 2.62 -2.85 -7.82
CA ILE A 350 1.58 -3.69 -8.40
C ILE A 350 1.40 -4.96 -7.55
N LEU A 351 2.49 -5.60 -7.14
CA LEU A 351 2.43 -6.81 -6.31
C LEU A 351 1.78 -6.53 -4.94
N MET A 352 2.14 -5.43 -4.30
CA MET A 352 1.51 -5.00 -3.04
C MET A 352 0.04 -4.63 -3.22
N THR A 353 -0.31 -4.02 -4.35
CA THR A 353 -1.71 -3.75 -4.72
C THR A 353 -2.48 -5.06 -4.94
N ALA A 354 -1.92 -6.03 -5.67
CA ALA A 354 -2.55 -7.33 -5.89
C ALA A 354 -2.79 -8.08 -4.56
N LYS A 355 -1.82 -8.04 -3.66
CA LYS A 355 -1.94 -8.59 -2.30
C LYS A 355 -3.14 -8.03 -1.54
N SER A 356 -3.33 -6.71 -1.59
CA SER A 356 -4.44 -6.05 -0.88
C SER A 356 -5.83 -6.44 -1.42
N TYR A 357 -5.87 -6.99 -2.63
CA TYR A 357 -7.08 -7.52 -3.27
C TYR A 357 -7.25 -9.04 -3.08
N GLY A 358 -6.32 -9.70 -2.37
CA GLY A 358 -6.38 -11.12 -2.05
C GLY A 358 -5.76 -12.05 -3.11
N PHE A 359 -4.99 -11.51 -4.05
CA PHE A 359 -4.20 -12.31 -4.98
C PHE A 359 -2.92 -12.81 -4.31
N GLU A 360 -2.48 -14.00 -4.68
CA GLU A 360 -1.24 -14.62 -4.21
C GLU A 360 -0.08 -14.41 -5.20
N THR A 361 -0.41 -14.26 -6.49
CA THR A 361 0.58 -14.09 -7.56
C THR A 361 0.13 -13.07 -8.60
N VAL A 362 1.11 -12.49 -9.29
CA VAL A 362 0.89 -11.62 -10.46
C VAL A 362 1.72 -12.13 -11.64
N ARG A 363 1.07 -12.26 -12.79
CA ARG A 363 1.70 -12.59 -14.07
C ARG A 363 1.76 -11.34 -14.93
N PHE A 364 2.96 -10.98 -15.38
CA PHE A 364 3.16 -9.89 -16.34
C PHE A 364 3.34 -10.48 -17.74
N ASN A 365 2.32 -10.33 -18.58
CA ASN A 365 2.29 -10.86 -19.93
C ASN A 365 2.65 -9.79 -20.96
N GLU A 366 3.31 -10.20 -22.04
CA GLU A 366 3.61 -9.35 -23.21
C GLU A 366 4.52 -8.13 -22.92
N MET A 367 5.32 -8.19 -21.85
CA MET A 367 6.22 -7.10 -21.43
C MET A 367 7.35 -6.80 -22.42
N GLY A 368 7.72 -7.76 -23.27
CA GLY A 368 8.81 -7.61 -24.24
C GLY A 368 10.22 -7.60 -23.63
N ILE A 369 10.35 -7.95 -22.35
CA ILE A 369 11.59 -8.04 -21.58
C ILE A 369 11.52 -9.25 -20.65
N ASP A 370 12.65 -9.95 -20.47
CA ASP A 370 12.71 -11.19 -19.69
C ASP A 370 12.90 -10.96 -18.18
N ALA A 371 13.48 -9.83 -17.78
CA ALA A 371 13.75 -9.50 -16.38
C ALA A 371 13.67 -7.99 -16.12
N ILE A 372 13.26 -7.62 -14.90
CA ILE A 372 13.31 -6.25 -14.38
C ILE A 372 13.88 -6.32 -12.96
N GLY A 373 15.10 -5.83 -12.76
CA GLY A 373 15.82 -6.02 -11.50
C GLY A 373 16.03 -7.50 -11.21
N HIS A 374 15.66 -7.94 -10.01
CA HIS A 374 15.75 -9.35 -9.61
C HIS A 374 14.54 -10.20 -10.05
N TYR A 375 13.53 -9.58 -10.68
CA TYR A 375 12.31 -10.27 -11.06
C TYR A 375 12.40 -10.90 -12.45
N ASN A 376 12.10 -12.21 -12.53
CA ASN A 376 11.90 -12.92 -13.81
C ASN A 376 10.49 -12.65 -14.33
N MET A 377 10.38 -11.97 -15.48
CA MET A 377 9.09 -11.58 -16.09
C MET A 377 8.39 -12.74 -16.80
N ASN A 378 9.06 -13.87 -17.00
CA ASN A 378 8.49 -15.03 -17.71
C ASN A 378 7.70 -15.98 -16.81
N GLU A 379 7.67 -15.73 -15.50
CA GLU A 379 7.05 -16.59 -14.48
C GLU A 379 6.09 -15.75 -13.61
N PRO A 380 5.11 -16.37 -12.93
CA PRO A 380 4.26 -15.63 -12.03
C PRO A 380 5.07 -15.26 -10.79
N ILE A 381 4.94 -14.00 -10.36
CA ILE A 381 5.67 -13.46 -9.23
C ILE A 381 4.76 -13.50 -8.01
N GLN A 382 5.24 -14.10 -6.91
CA GLN A 382 4.52 -14.13 -5.64
C GLN A 382 4.33 -12.71 -5.09
N VAL A 383 3.22 -12.46 -4.40
CA VAL A 383 3.06 -11.18 -3.72
C VAL A 383 3.99 -11.09 -2.49
N PRO A 384 4.58 -9.92 -2.19
CA PRO A 384 5.51 -9.79 -1.09
C PRO A 384 4.88 -10.07 0.28
N THR A 385 5.71 -10.57 1.20
CA THR A 385 5.33 -10.72 2.61
C THR A 385 5.28 -9.36 3.31
N ALA A 386 6.20 -8.45 2.99
CA ALA A 386 6.35 -7.17 3.68
C ALA A 386 6.74 -6.02 2.73
N VAL A 387 6.60 -4.79 3.22
CA VAL A 387 6.85 -3.55 2.46
C VAL A 387 7.67 -2.58 3.30
N ASN A 388 8.45 -1.73 2.63
CA ASN A 388 9.38 -0.76 3.18
C ASN A 388 10.32 -1.40 4.22
N PRO A 389 11.19 -2.34 3.79
CA PRO A 389 12.05 -3.06 4.71
C PRO A 389 13.18 -2.20 5.27
N ILE A 390 13.49 -2.42 6.55
CA ILE A 390 14.66 -1.83 7.24
C ILE A 390 15.40 -2.96 7.96
N VAL A 391 16.66 -3.19 7.57
CA VAL A 391 17.50 -4.25 8.15
C VAL A 391 18.15 -3.78 9.46
N LYS A 392 18.07 -4.59 10.52
CA LYS A 392 18.65 -4.30 11.86
C LYS A 392 19.74 -5.26 12.30
#